data_AF-A0A7J4KUS7-F1
#
_entry.id   AF-A0A7J4KUS7-F1
#
_cell.length_a   1.000
_cell.length_b   1.000
_cell.length_c   1.000
_cell.angle_alpha   90.00
_cell.angle_beta   90.00
_cell.angle_gamma   90.00
#
_symmetry.space_group_name_H-M   'P 1'
#
loop_
_entity.id
_entity.type
_entity.pdbx_description
1 polymer ?
#
loop_
_entity_poly.entity_id
_entity_poly.type
_entity_poly.pdbx_seq_one_letter_code
_entity_poly.pdbx_strand_id
1 'polypeptide(L)'
;MRANGTVLENCPFCGRQALIKNPQGVAVCNAHKDTYLKLKCICGQPLDVMNGKYGSYGNCLKCGNMSIKKALGINDTLKPMPAKTTITDNDHKPINTIIRSDDPDYF
;
A
#
# COMPACT_ATOMS: atom_id res chain seq x y z
N MET A 1 23.00 18.32 14.43
CA MET A 1 22.59 16.95 14.09
C MET A 1 21.19 17.02 13.46
N ARG A 2 20.98 16.53 12.23
CA ARG A 2 19.66 16.57 11.57
C ARG A 2 18.82 15.37 12.03
N ALA A 3 17.63 15.63 12.57
CA ALA A 3 16.66 14.60 12.93
C ALA A 3 16.25 13.79 11.68
N ASN A 4 16.49 12.48 11.71
CA ASN A 4 15.94 11.53 10.74
C ASN A 4 14.44 11.38 10.99
N GLY A 5 13.64 12.29 10.46
CA GLY A 5 12.19 12.10 10.37
C GLY A 5 11.93 10.94 9.40
N THR A 6 11.31 9.86 9.89
CA THR A 6 10.83 8.77 9.04
C THR A 6 9.70 9.31 8.19
N VAL A 7 10.00 9.79 6.97
CA VAL A 7 8.97 10.02 5.95
C VAL A 7 8.33 8.65 5.74
N LEU A 8 7.10 8.50 6.23
CA LEU A 8 6.31 7.30 6.02
C LEU A 8 5.99 7.26 4.53
N GLU A 9 6.71 6.42 3.80
CA GLU A 9 6.46 6.20 2.39
C GLU A 9 5.10 5.51 2.24
N ASN A 10 4.29 5.97 1.29
CA ASN A 10 3.01 5.37 0.99
C ASN A 10 3.18 4.23 -0.01
N CYS A 11 2.35 3.20 0.11
CA CYS A 11 2.32 2.08 -0.81
C CYS A 11 1.85 2.57 -2.19
N PRO A 12 2.62 2.34 -3.27
CA PRO A 12 2.29 2.81 -4.61
C PRO A 12 1.06 2.12 -5.21
N PHE A 13 0.62 1.00 -4.62
CA PHE A 13 -0.55 0.26 -5.07
C PHE A 13 -1.84 0.77 -4.45
N CYS A 14 -1.85 1.09 -3.15
CA CYS A 14 -3.09 1.37 -2.41
C CYS A 14 -3.09 2.66 -1.60
N GLY A 15 -1.99 3.41 -1.60
CA GLY A 15 -1.85 4.66 -0.84
C GLY A 15 -1.76 4.49 0.69
N ARG A 16 -1.97 3.28 1.22
CA ARG A 16 -1.79 2.99 2.66
C ARG A 16 -0.31 3.07 3.05
N GLN A 17 -0.03 3.19 4.34
CA GLN A 17 1.33 3.21 4.86
C GLN A 17 2.13 1.97 4.41
N ALA A 18 3.31 2.19 3.84
CA ALA A 18 4.23 1.12 3.52
C ALA A 18 4.97 0.67 4.79
N LEU A 19 4.86 -0.62 5.10
CA LEU A 19 5.45 -1.21 6.32
C LEU A 19 6.59 -2.16 5.99
N ILE A 20 6.61 -2.69 4.76
CA ILE A 20 7.51 -3.76 4.33
C ILE A 20 8.05 -3.46 2.93
N LYS A 21 9.10 -4.16 2.51
CA LYS A 21 9.64 -4.08 1.16
C LYS A 21 9.29 -5.34 0.37
N ASN A 22 8.93 -5.18 -0.91
CA ASN A 22 8.76 -6.30 -1.82
C ASN A 22 10.14 -6.86 -2.26
N PRO A 23 10.18 -7.99 -3.00
CA PRO A 23 11.44 -8.56 -3.52
C PRO A 23 12.26 -7.61 -4.41
N GLN A 24 11.64 -6.62 -5.05
CA GLN A 24 12.30 -5.57 -5.84
C GLN A 24 12.80 -4.39 -4.98
N GLY A 25 12.62 -4.45 -3.66
CA GLY A 25 13.04 -3.43 -2.71
C GLY A 25 12.07 -2.25 -2.55
N VAL A 26 10.91 -2.27 -3.20
CA VAL A 26 9.91 -1.19 -3.14
C VAL A 26 9.12 -1.26 -1.85
N ALA A 27 8.93 -0.13 -1.18
CA ALA A 27 8.13 -0.03 0.04
C ALA A 27 6.63 -0.22 -0.30
N VAL A 28 6.02 -1.25 0.28
CA VAL A 28 4.63 -1.66 0.07
C VAL A 28 3.93 -1.96 1.40
N CYS A 29 2.60 -2.04 1.38
CA CYS A 29 1.84 -2.53 2.54
C CYS A 29 1.92 -4.07 2.61
N ASN A 30 1.57 -4.66 3.76
CA ASN A 30 1.56 -6.12 3.96
C ASN A 30 0.76 -6.90 2.90
N ALA A 31 -0.36 -6.36 2.42
CA ALA A 31 -1.17 -7.00 1.39
C ALA A 31 -0.48 -7.10 0.01
N HIS A 32 0.54 -6.29 -0.24
CA HIS A 32 1.23 -6.19 -1.54
C HIS A 32 2.69 -6.66 -1.46
N LYS A 33 3.07 -7.38 -0.39
CA LYS A 33 4.42 -7.91 -0.17
C LYS A 33 4.98 -8.66 -1.37
N ASP A 34 4.18 -9.59 -1.89
CA ASP A 34 4.59 -10.54 -2.92
C ASP A 34 4.20 -10.06 -4.32
N THR A 35 3.73 -8.81 -4.44
CA THR A 35 3.37 -8.22 -5.72
C THR A 35 4.57 -7.55 -6.38
N TYR A 36 4.70 -7.80 -7.68
CA TYR A 36 5.74 -7.19 -8.50
C TYR A 36 5.19 -5.95 -9.19
N LEU A 37 5.89 -4.83 -9.02
CA LEU A 37 5.57 -3.57 -9.65
C LEU A 37 6.04 -3.61 -11.11
N LYS A 38 5.09 -3.62 -12.05
CA LYS A 38 5.33 -3.55 -13.50
C LYS A 38 5.11 -2.12 -13.96
N LEU A 39 6.18 -1.45 -14.38
CA LEU A 39 6.14 -0.07 -14.86
C LEU A 39 6.53 -0.01 -16.34
N LYS A 40 5.98 0.97 -17.05
CA LYS A 40 6.42 1.32 -18.40
C LYS A 40 7.21 2.62 -18.38
N CYS A 41 8.24 2.69 -19.19
CA CYS A 41 8.99 3.91 -19.40
C CYS A 41 8.20 4.86 -20.34
N ILE A 42 8.59 6.14 -20.40
CA ILE A 42 8.02 7.15 -21.32
C ILE A 42 8.13 6.70 -22.78
N CYS A 43 9.17 5.91 -23.11
CA CYS A 43 9.36 5.36 -24.45
C CYS A 43 8.46 4.15 -24.77
N GLY A 44 7.58 3.73 -23.85
CA GLY A 44 6.67 2.60 -24.02
C GLY A 44 7.27 1.21 -23.74
N GLN A 45 8.58 1.12 -23.53
CA GLN A 45 9.26 -0.13 -23.16
C GLN A 45 9.03 -0.49 -21.69
N PRO A 46 9.09 -1.79 -21.32
CA PRO A 46 9.07 -2.21 -19.93
C PRO A 46 10.25 -1.60 -19.16
N LEU A 47 9.99 -1.22 -17.92
CA LEU A 47 10.97 -0.66 -17.00
C LEU A 47 11.28 -1.69 -15.92
N ASP A 48 12.55 -2.10 -15.83
CA ASP A 48 12.99 -3.03 -14.79
C ASP A 48 13.23 -2.29 -13.48
N VAL A 49 12.53 -2.70 -12.44
CA VAL A 49 12.70 -2.14 -11.10
C VAL A 49 13.84 -2.88 -10.40
N MET A 50 14.94 -2.18 -10.17
CA MET A 50 16.13 -2.69 -9.52
C MET A 50 16.33 -2.01 -8.16
N ASN A 51 17.02 -2.68 -7.24
CA ASN A 51 17.37 -2.13 -5.93
C ASN A 51 18.85 -1.74 -5.88
N GLY A 52 19.15 -0.54 -5.39
CA GLY A 52 20.51 -0.04 -5.23
C GLY A 52 20.79 0.49 -3.82
N LYS A 53 22.01 0.99 -3.59
CA LYS A 53 22.47 1.53 -2.29
C LYS A 53 21.54 2.60 -1.71
N TYR A 54 20.92 3.40 -2.57
CA TYR A 54 20.07 4.54 -2.20
C TYR A 54 18.57 4.25 -2.32
N GLY A 55 18.20 2.98 -2.54
CA GLY A 55 16.83 2.56 -2.75
C GLY A 55 16.57 2.05 -4.18
N SER A 56 15.31 1.75 -4.44
CA SER A 56 14.88 1.19 -5.70
C SER A 56 14.84 2.25 -6.81
N TYR A 57 15.28 1.87 -8.01
CA TYR A 57 15.29 2.69 -9.21
C TYR A 57 14.74 1.88 -10.40
N GLY A 58 14.24 2.57 -11.42
CA GLY A 58 13.84 1.95 -12.68
C GLY A 58 14.97 1.99 -13.69
N ASN A 59 15.17 0.92 -14.45
CA ASN A 59 16.10 0.86 -15.56
C ASN A 59 15.34 0.52 -16.84
N CYS A 60 15.43 1.40 -17.84
CA CYS A 60 14.92 1.13 -19.17
C CYS A 60 16.09 0.88 -20.11
N LEU A 61 16.06 -0.24 -20.85
CA LEU A 61 17.11 -0.56 -21.84
C LEU A 61 17.30 0.53 -22.91
N LYS A 62 16.26 1.31 -23.22
CA LYS A 62 16.30 2.36 -24.25
C LYS A 62 16.58 3.76 -23.71
N CYS A 63 16.02 4.12 -22.55
CA CYS A 63 16.12 5.46 -21.98
C CYS A 63 17.15 5.58 -20.83
N GLY A 64 17.63 4.45 -20.31
CA GLY A 64 18.49 4.38 -19.15
C GLY A 64 17.73 4.42 -17.82
N ASN A 65 18.45 4.82 -16.77
CA ASN A 65 17.97 4.81 -15.40
C ASN A 65 17.03 6.00 -15.11
N MET A 66 15.95 5.72 -14.39
CA MET A 66 15.02 6.73 -13.89
C MET A 66 14.64 6.49 -12.44
N SER A 67 14.29 7.56 -11.74
CA SER A 67 13.80 7.46 -10.38
C SER A 67 12.40 6.82 -10.33
N ILE A 68 12.17 5.96 -9.35
CA ILE A 68 10.86 5.31 -9.17
C ILE A 68 9.73 6.31 -8.99
N LYS A 69 9.96 7.43 -8.31
CA LYS A 69 8.96 8.50 -8.16
C LYS A 69 8.48 9.05 -9.51
N LYS A 70 9.40 9.23 -10.48
CA LYS A 70 9.05 9.65 -11.84
C LYS A 70 8.31 8.54 -12.59
N ALA A 71 8.79 7.31 -12.48
CA ALA A 71 8.18 6.15 -13.13
C ALA A 71 6.74 5.90 -12.63
N LEU A 72 6.48 6.09 -11.34
CA LEU A 72 5.15 5.97 -10.74
C LEU A 72 4.20 7.06 -11.26
N GLY A 73 4.64 8.32 -11.32
CA GLY A 73 3.80 9.41 -11.83
C GLY A 73 3.41 9.27 -13.32
N ILE A 74 4.22 8.57 -14.12
CA ILE A 74 3.86 8.24 -15.52
C ILE A 74 2.85 7.10 -15.59
N ASN A 75 2.96 6.15 -14.66
CA ASN A 75 2.12 4.95 -14.60
C ASN A 75 0.96 5.09 -13.58
N ASP A 76 0.54 6.31 -13.26
CA ASP A 76 -0.54 6.66 -12.30
C ASP A 76 -1.91 6.02 -12.64
N THR A 77 -2.00 5.30 -13.76
CA THR A 77 -3.16 4.46 -14.10
C THR A 77 -3.23 3.14 -13.33
N LEU A 78 -2.25 2.82 -12.47
CA LEU A 78 -2.40 1.79 -11.45
C LEU A 78 -3.30 2.28 -10.30
N LYS A 79 -4.53 2.69 -10.62
CA LYS A 79 -5.57 2.76 -9.60
C LYS A 79 -5.66 1.36 -8.97
N PRO A 80 -5.54 1.22 -7.64
CA PRO A 80 -6.05 0.02 -7.01
C PRO A 80 -7.51 -0.08 -7.43
N MET A 81 -7.89 -1.15 -8.13
CA MET A 81 -9.27 -1.57 -8.03
C MET A 81 -9.53 -1.73 -6.53
N PRO A 82 -10.57 -1.12 -5.97
CA PRO A 82 -10.90 -1.33 -4.57
C PRO A 82 -11.06 -2.83 -4.41
N ALA A 83 -10.18 -3.44 -3.61
CA ALA A 83 -10.44 -4.78 -3.10
C ALA A 83 -11.85 -4.69 -2.51
N LYS A 84 -12.80 -5.42 -3.11
CA LYS A 84 -14.17 -5.52 -2.60
C LYS A 84 -14.05 -6.01 -1.16
N THR A 85 -14.05 -5.08 -0.21
CA THR A 85 -14.45 -5.40 1.14
C THR A 85 -15.96 -5.57 1.02
N THR A 86 -16.42 -6.80 0.79
CA THR A 86 -17.74 -7.18 1.29
C THR A 86 -17.62 -7.16 2.80
N ILE A 87 -17.71 -5.95 3.38
CA ILE A 87 -18.14 -5.83 4.76
C ILE A 87 -19.60 -6.25 4.71
N THR A 88 -19.86 -7.52 4.96
CA THR A 88 -21.17 -7.91 5.49
C THR A 88 -21.13 -7.47 6.94
N ASP A 89 -21.60 -6.25 7.20
CA ASP A 89 -21.99 -5.80 8.53
C ASP A 89 -23.17 -6.68 8.96
N ASN A 90 -22.88 -7.87 9.46
CA ASN A 90 -23.85 -8.69 10.19
C ASN A 90 -23.29 -8.95 11.57
N ASP A 91 -23.89 -8.22 12.51
CA ASP A 91 -24.46 -8.78 13.72
C ASP A 91 -23.59 -8.98 14.98
N HIS A 92 -24.07 -8.25 15.99
CA HIS A 92 -24.16 -8.62 17.41
C HIS A 92 -22.87 -8.57 18.25
N LYS A 93 -22.64 -7.39 18.82
CA LYS A 93 -22.04 -7.28 20.15
C LYS A 93 -23.02 -7.91 21.16
N PRO A 94 -22.64 -8.88 22.00
CA PRO A 94 -23.49 -9.28 23.12
C PRO A 94 -23.57 -8.10 24.09
N ILE A 95 -24.78 -7.57 24.28
CA ILE A 95 -25.09 -6.64 25.35
C ILE A 95 -25.04 -7.46 26.63
N ASN A 96 -23.97 -7.31 27.42
CA ASN A 96 -23.95 -7.85 28.76
C ASN A 96 -24.65 -6.84 29.68
N THR A 97 -25.99 -6.80 29.61
CA THR A 97 -26.83 -6.02 30.53
C THR A 97 -27.08 -6.84 31.78
N ILE A 98 -26.57 -6.36 32.92
CA ILE A 98 -26.87 -6.93 34.22
C ILE A 98 -28.24 -6.38 34.63
N ILE A 99 -29.31 -7.14 34.36
CA ILE A 99 -30.66 -6.76 34.74
C ILE A 99 -30.77 -6.90 36.27
N ARG A 100 -31.12 -5.82 36.97
CA ARG A 100 -31.33 -5.79 38.43
C ARG A 100 -32.81 -5.85 38.73
N SER A 101 -33.17 -6.32 39.94
CA SER A 101 -34.56 -6.51 40.38
C SER A 101 -35.41 -5.23 40.40
N ASP A 102 -34.79 -4.06 40.23
CA ASP A 102 -35.43 -2.75 40.24
C ASP A 102 -35.64 -2.17 38.81
N ASP A 103 -35.35 -2.92 37.74
CA ASP A 103 -35.55 -2.44 36.36
C ASP A 103 -37.04 -2.43 35.97
N PRO A 104 -37.60 -1.30 35.48
CA PRO A 104 -39.02 -1.17 35.13
C PRO A 104 -39.48 -2.03 33.94
N ASP A 105 -38.55 -2.61 33.19
CA ASP A 105 -38.82 -3.59 32.12
C ASP A 105 -39.03 -5.04 32.64
N TYR A 106 -39.13 -5.24 33.97
CA TYR A 106 -39.30 -6.57 34.59
C TYR A 106 -40.77 -7.04 34.75
N PHE A 107 -41.77 -6.22 34.41
CA PHE A 107 -43.20 -6.55 34.55
C PHE A 107 -43.84 -7.04 33.25
#